data_AF-A0A9N8DCW1-F1
#
_entry.id   AF-A0A9N8DCW1-F1
#
_cell.length_a   1.000
_cell.length_b   1.000
_cell.length_c   1.000
_cell.angle_alpha   90.00
_cell.angle_beta   90.00
_cell.angle_gamma   90.00
#
_symmetry.space_group_name_H-M   'P 1'
#
loop_
_entity.id
_entity.type
_entity.pdbx_description
1 polymer ?
#
loop_
_entity_poly.entity_id
_entity_poly.type
_entity_poly.pdbx_seq_one_letter_code
_entity_poly.pdbx_strand_id
1 'polypeptide(L)'
;MFRLAASTAVKRVSTGASRRLPAISQTAFKGSSTIEIAPQAQLFHATARREEEAKPAEVEEEKSGWWDPLYAIPLGFTFAIPAIHNEFFIVNEETQLTGVFLLFCVIVYTQAGEMIHKGLVEKADQMLADQNELEDAVIECLEDLYQDIDKLSGTLVSDFEAISQATEATYAKLNAAGAIKPQYDFKAQVERVLHLIEQEETNVKEKAKGDLMAEATTAVSDKFLSDKAMQKASMDLALAKLKGTAKPADDPVKNAFIQFFKDKAASAAKADDSAEMIAQREAMVAKLNGIAKTEGFFFEFGADGKPKMVV
;
A
#
# COMPACT_ATOMS: atom_id res chain seq x y z
N MET A 1 -23.06 -38.66 37.36
CA MET A 1 -21.61 -38.76 37.05
C MET A 1 -21.46 -38.97 35.55
N PHE A 2 -20.68 -38.08 34.89
CA PHE A 2 -20.06 -38.17 33.55
C PHE A 2 -20.95 -38.50 32.33
N ARG A 3 -21.33 -37.50 31.50
CA ARG A 3 -20.58 -36.74 30.48
C ARG A 3 -20.69 -37.36 29.08
N LEU A 4 -21.58 -36.80 28.25
CA LEU A 4 -21.45 -36.79 26.79
C LEU A 4 -20.19 -36.01 26.42
N ALA A 5 -19.32 -36.61 25.61
CA ALA A 5 -18.22 -35.92 24.92
C ALA A 5 -18.51 -35.89 23.43
N ALA A 6 -19.15 -34.81 22.98
CA ALA A 6 -19.17 -34.44 21.57
C ALA A 6 -17.85 -33.73 21.25
N SER A 7 -17.03 -34.36 20.42
CA SER A 7 -15.78 -33.82 19.90
C SER A 7 -16.09 -32.83 18.77
N THR A 8 -16.12 -31.54 19.11
CA THR A 8 -16.18 -30.45 18.12
C THR A 8 -14.78 -29.88 17.97
N ALA A 9 -14.15 -30.14 16.82
CA ALA A 9 -12.85 -29.61 16.44
C ALA A 9 -12.94 -28.09 16.22
N VAL A 10 -12.55 -27.32 17.24
CA VAL A 10 -12.37 -25.86 17.13
C VAL A 10 -10.96 -25.59 16.59
N LYS A 11 -10.90 -25.25 15.31
CA LYS A 11 -9.70 -24.78 14.62
C LYS A 11 -9.37 -23.36 15.15
N ARG A 12 -8.43 -23.25 16.08
CA ARG A 12 -7.87 -21.96 16.52
C ARG A 12 -7.06 -21.35 15.38
N VAL A 13 -7.58 -20.29 14.77
CA VAL A 13 -6.79 -19.39 13.93
C VAL A 13 -6.12 -18.39 14.87
N SER A 14 -4.81 -18.52 15.00
CA SER A 14 -3.92 -17.54 15.62
C SER A 14 -3.83 -16.31 14.72
N THR A 15 -4.52 -15.23 15.08
CA THR A 15 -4.32 -13.89 14.50
C THR A 15 -3.18 -13.21 15.22
N GLY A 16 -1.95 -13.52 14.79
CA GLY A 16 -0.72 -12.87 15.24
C GLY A 16 0.11 -12.46 14.04
N ALA A 17 -0.34 -11.48 13.27
CA ALA A 17 0.46 -10.85 12.21
C ALA A 17 0.50 -9.34 12.46
N SER A 18 1.60 -8.88 13.05
CA SER A 18 2.00 -7.48 13.06
C SER A 18 2.00 -6.93 11.64
N ARG A 19 1.05 -6.06 11.31
CA ARG A 19 1.16 -5.19 10.14
C ARG A 19 2.23 -4.14 10.43
N ARG A 20 3.47 -4.43 10.05
CA ARG A 20 4.47 -3.38 9.84
C ARG A 20 4.04 -2.57 8.62
N LEU A 21 3.69 -1.31 8.85
CA LEU A 21 3.60 -0.29 7.81
C LEU A 21 4.99 -0.16 7.17
N PRO A 22 5.14 -0.23 5.84
CA PRO A 22 6.38 0.22 5.22
C PRO A 22 6.46 1.75 5.34
N ALA A 23 7.53 2.20 6.00
CA ALA A 23 7.93 3.59 6.06
C ALA A 23 8.18 4.10 4.64
N ILE A 24 7.55 5.21 4.29
CA ILE A 24 7.82 5.98 3.08
C ILE A 24 9.22 6.59 3.26
N SER A 25 10.23 5.93 2.69
CA SER A 25 11.60 6.44 2.64
C SER A 25 11.73 7.40 1.46
N GLN A 26 11.75 8.69 1.78
CA GLN A 26 12.33 9.72 0.91
C GLN A 26 13.84 9.50 0.80
N THR A 27 14.30 8.85 -0.26
CA THR A 27 15.72 8.82 -0.62
C THR A 27 15.91 8.82 -2.13
N ALA A 28 16.56 9.89 -2.60
CA ALA A 28 17.40 9.97 -3.79
C ALA A 28 16.71 9.86 -5.17
N PHE A 29 16.27 11.03 -5.65
CA PHE A 29 16.25 11.38 -7.06
C PHE A 29 17.69 11.36 -7.58
N LYS A 30 18.14 10.21 -8.09
CA LYS A 30 19.38 10.08 -8.87
C LYS A 30 18.96 9.75 -10.29
N GLY A 31 19.13 10.72 -11.18
CA GLY A 31 18.80 10.61 -12.59
C GLY A 31 19.47 9.38 -13.21
N SER A 32 18.63 8.50 -13.75
CA SER A 32 19.01 7.45 -14.68
C SER A 32 18.41 7.82 -16.03
N SER A 33 19.03 8.78 -16.71
CA SER A 33 18.76 9.08 -18.11
C SER A 33 19.53 8.09 -18.98
N THR A 34 18.98 6.89 -19.12
CA THR A 34 19.31 5.97 -20.21
C THR A 34 18.02 5.29 -20.60
N ILE A 35 17.25 5.99 -21.42
CA ILE A 35 16.36 5.34 -22.38
C ILE A 35 17.30 4.56 -23.29
N GLU A 36 17.27 3.23 -23.22
CA GLU A 36 17.86 2.40 -24.26
C GLU A 36 17.10 2.70 -25.55
N ILE A 37 17.69 3.57 -26.36
CA ILE A 37 17.27 3.84 -27.71
C ILE A 37 17.55 2.54 -28.46
N ALA A 38 16.49 1.86 -28.88
CA ALA A 38 16.53 0.76 -29.84
C ALA A 38 17.49 1.12 -30.99
N PRO A 39 18.24 0.15 -31.54
CA PRO A 39 19.19 0.43 -32.60
C PRO A 39 18.48 1.22 -33.70
N GLN A 40 19.04 2.37 -34.06
CA GLN A 40 18.53 3.25 -35.10
C GLN A 40 18.14 2.39 -36.31
N ALA A 41 16.83 2.20 -36.50
CA ALA A 41 16.28 1.85 -37.80
C ALA A 41 16.69 3.00 -38.70
N GLN A 42 17.77 2.80 -39.44
CA GLN A 42 18.11 3.64 -40.57
C GLN A 42 16.86 3.65 -41.44
N LEU A 43 16.26 4.84 -41.59
CA LEU A 43 15.15 5.10 -42.50
C LEU A 43 15.64 4.77 -43.92
N PHE A 44 15.61 3.49 -44.28
CA PHE A 44 15.67 3.06 -45.65
C PHE A 44 14.29 3.33 -46.24
N HIS A 45 14.32 3.96 -47.40
CA HIS A 45 13.18 4.41 -48.15
C HIS A 45 12.10 3.33 -48.22
N ALA A 46 10.87 3.68 -47.85
CA ALA A 46 9.69 2.88 -48.12
C ALA A 46 9.59 2.63 -49.63
N THR A 47 10.20 1.56 -50.11
CA THR A 47 9.98 1.03 -51.44
C THR A 47 8.87 0.00 -51.31
N ALA A 48 7.70 0.34 -51.84
CA ALA A 48 6.60 -0.61 -51.96
C ALA A 48 7.12 -1.96 -52.50
N ARG A 49 6.64 -3.05 -51.90
CA ARG A 49 6.96 -4.44 -52.24
C ARG A 49 7.08 -4.62 -53.76
N ARG A 50 8.31 -4.75 -54.26
CA ARG A 50 8.62 -4.90 -55.69
C ARG A 50 8.42 -6.36 -56.12
N GLU A 51 7.19 -6.84 -56.06
CA GLU A 51 6.82 -8.12 -56.70
C GLU A 51 6.86 -8.02 -58.25
N GLU A 52 7.01 -6.83 -58.82
CA GLU A 52 7.03 -6.60 -60.28
C GLU A 52 8.40 -6.69 -60.97
N GLU A 53 9.52 -6.82 -60.25
CA GLU A 53 10.86 -6.93 -60.87
C GLU A 53 11.37 -8.38 -61.01
N ALA A 54 10.57 -9.38 -60.65
CA ALA A 54 10.83 -10.80 -60.95
C ALA A 54 10.47 -11.17 -62.41
N LYS A 55 10.68 -10.26 -63.37
CA LYS A 55 10.74 -10.65 -64.78
C LYS A 55 12.20 -11.04 -65.07
N PRO A 56 12.47 -12.29 -65.50
CA PRO A 56 13.80 -12.63 -65.97
C PRO A 56 14.16 -11.66 -67.09
N ALA A 57 15.36 -11.09 -67.03
CA ALA A 57 15.89 -10.30 -68.13
C ALA A 57 15.72 -11.11 -69.42
N GLU A 58 14.96 -10.55 -70.37
CA GLU A 58 14.86 -11.12 -71.70
C GLU A 58 16.28 -11.34 -72.23
N VAL A 59 16.59 -12.58 -72.58
CA VAL A 59 17.81 -12.94 -73.29
C VAL A 59 17.81 -12.12 -74.57
N GLU A 60 18.68 -11.10 -74.67
CA GLU A 60 18.87 -10.37 -75.92
C GLU A 60 19.19 -11.41 -77.03
N GLU A 61 18.33 -11.46 -78.03
CA GLU A 61 18.55 -12.22 -79.27
C GLU A 61 19.93 -11.86 -79.86
N GLU A 62 20.62 -12.87 -80.39
CA GLU A 62 21.88 -12.71 -81.10
C GLU A 62 21.81 -11.55 -82.10
N LYS A 63 22.59 -10.49 -81.85
CA LYS A 63 22.74 -9.35 -82.77
C LYS A 63 23.42 -9.84 -84.06
N SER A 64 22.62 -10.38 -84.99
CA SER A 64 23.02 -10.68 -86.37
C SER A 64 23.24 -9.38 -87.15
N GLY A 65 24.41 -8.78 -87.00
CA GLY A 65 24.77 -7.59 -87.76
C GLY A 65 26.17 -7.10 -87.45
N TRP A 66 27.04 -7.08 -88.47
CA TRP A 66 28.42 -6.54 -88.55
C TRP A 66 29.44 -7.05 -87.52
N TRP A 67 28.98 -7.45 -86.35
CA TRP A 67 29.68 -8.08 -85.24
C TRP A 67 29.56 -9.61 -85.26
N ASP A 68 28.88 -10.14 -86.28
CA ASP A 68 28.78 -11.58 -86.52
C ASP A 68 30.18 -12.15 -86.76
N PRO A 69 30.61 -13.21 -86.07
CA PRO A 69 31.98 -13.75 -86.17
C PRO A 69 32.38 -14.08 -87.62
N LEU A 70 31.42 -14.51 -88.44
CA LEU A 70 31.60 -14.84 -89.86
C LEU A 70 31.95 -13.64 -90.74
N TYR A 71 31.54 -12.42 -90.38
CA TYR A 71 31.85 -11.19 -91.12
C TYR A 71 32.94 -10.36 -90.44
N ALA A 72 33.02 -10.39 -89.12
CA ALA A 72 34.02 -9.67 -88.34
C ALA A 72 35.44 -10.24 -88.55
N ILE A 73 35.59 -11.56 -88.68
CA ILE A 73 36.91 -12.20 -88.89
C ILE A 73 37.52 -11.80 -90.25
N PRO A 74 36.82 -11.91 -91.40
CA PRO A 74 37.37 -11.47 -92.69
C PRO A 74 37.61 -9.95 -92.75
N LEU A 75 36.73 -9.13 -92.18
CA LEU A 75 36.89 -7.67 -92.17
C LEU A 75 38.08 -7.22 -91.30
N GLY A 76 38.28 -7.87 -90.15
CA GLY A 76 39.46 -7.65 -89.32
C GLY A 76 40.75 -8.05 -90.03
N PHE A 77 40.74 -9.16 -90.77
CA PHE A 77 41.90 -9.61 -91.53
C PHE A 77 42.27 -8.67 -92.68
N THR A 78 41.29 -8.14 -93.42
CA THR A 78 41.53 -7.19 -94.50
C THR A 78 42.04 -5.83 -94.01
N PHE A 79 41.71 -5.43 -92.77
CA PHE A 79 42.25 -4.22 -92.13
C PHE A 79 43.63 -4.45 -91.48
N ALA A 80 43.89 -5.66 -90.98
CA ALA A 80 45.16 -5.99 -90.33
C ALA A 80 46.36 -6.05 -91.30
N ILE A 81 46.16 -6.56 -92.53
CA ILE A 81 47.25 -6.69 -93.53
C ILE A 81 47.87 -5.32 -93.89
N PRO A 82 47.09 -4.28 -94.25
CA PRO A 82 47.63 -2.94 -94.53
C PRO A 82 48.25 -2.27 -93.29
N ALA A 83 47.70 -2.50 -92.10
CA ALA A 83 48.19 -1.91 -90.86
C ALA A 83 49.60 -2.41 -90.48
N ILE A 84 49.89 -3.68 -90.77
CA ILE A 84 51.22 -4.28 -90.59
C ILE A 84 52.17 -3.86 -91.72
N HIS A 85 51.72 -3.88 -92.98
CA HIS A 85 52.58 -3.58 -94.13
C HIS A 85 53.04 -2.11 -94.19
N ASN A 86 52.23 -1.17 -93.69
CA ASN A 86 52.57 0.25 -93.65
C ASN A 86 53.15 0.69 -92.29
N GLU A 87 53.55 -0.25 -91.42
CA GLU A 87 54.14 -0.02 -90.09
C GLU A 87 53.32 0.90 -89.15
N PHE A 88 52.01 1.04 -89.36
CA PHE A 88 51.13 1.77 -88.44
C PHE A 88 51.02 1.07 -87.07
N PHE A 89 51.33 -0.23 -87.01
CA PHE A 89 51.40 -1.02 -85.79
C PHE A 89 52.65 -1.90 -85.80
N ILE A 90 53.57 -1.68 -84.85
CA ILE A 90 54.82 -2.44 -84.74
C ILE A 90 54.59 -3.63 -83.82
N VAL A 91 54.76 -4.84 -84.35
CA VAL A 91 54.67 -6.08 -83.58
C VAL A 91 55.91 -6.19 -82.69
N ASN A 92 55.75 -5.92 -81.40
CA ASN A 92 56.78 -6.01 -80.37
C ASN A 92 56.33 -6.94 -79.22
N GLU A 93 57.20 -7.24 -78.26
CA GLU A 93 56.93 -8.11 -77.09
C GLU A 93 55.67 -7.69 -76.32
N GLU A 94 55.36 -6.40 -76.26
CA GLU A 94 54.15 -5.84 -75.63
C GLU A 94 52.84 -6.21 -76.36
N THR A 95 52.89 -6.41 -77.69
CA THR A 95 51.72 -6.81 -78.49
C THR A 95 51.35 -8.27 -78.27
N GLN A 96 52.35 -9.12 -78.02
CA GLN A 96 52.13 -10.50 -77.60
C GLN A 96 51.52 -10.57 -76.19
N LEU A 97 52.00 -9.72 -75.26
CA LEU A 97 51.40 -9.58 -73.92
C LEU A 97 49.95 -9.10 -74.01
N THR A 98 49.66 -8.14 -74.88
CA THR A 98 48.29 -7.64 -75.14
C THR A 98 47.38 -8.74 -75.70
N GLY A 99 47.90 -9.58 -76.61
CA GLY A 99 47.15 -10.71 -77.16
C GLY A 99 46.78 -11.76 -76.09
N VAL A 100 47.73 -12.10 -75.19
CA VAL A 100 47.45 -13.03 -74.08
C VAL A 100 46.50 -12.39 -73.05
N PHE A 101 46.57 -11.08 -72.83
CA PHE A 101 45.63 -10.37 -71.96
C PHE A 101 44.20 -10.33 -72.54
N LEU A 102 44.05 -10.08 -73.84
CA LEU A 102 42.74 -10.16 -74.51
C LEU A 102 42.17 -11.58 -74.47
N LEU A 103 43.01 -12.60 -74.67
CA LEU A 103 42.61 -14.00 -74.52
C LEU A 103 42.15 -14.30 -73.09
N PHE A 104 42.86 -13.78 -72.07
CA PHE A 104 42.44 -13.86 -70.67
C PHE A 104 41.08 -13.17 -70.44
N CYS A 105 40.85 -11.97 -70.97
CA CYS A 105 39.55 -11.30 -70.88
C CYS A 105 38.41 -12.12 -71.50
N VAL A 106 38.64 -12.74 -72.66
CA VAL A 106 37.65 -13.62 -73.29
C VAL A 106 37.39 -14.88 -72.45
N ILE A 107 38.42 -15.50 -71.88
CA ILE A 107 38.27 -16.66 -71.00
C ILE A 107 37.52 -16.28 -69.71
N VAL A 108 37.86 -15.14 -69.10
CA VAL A 108 37.16 -14.63 -67.91
C VAL A 108 35.70 -14.32 -68.26
N TYR A 109 35.42 -13.69 -69.40
CA TYR A 109 34.04 -13.39 -69.80
C TYR A 109 33.22 -14.65 -70.06
N THR A 110 33.79 -15.65 -70.75
CA THR A 110 33.08 -16.88 -71.14
C THR A 110 32.94 -17.91 -70.01
N GLN A 111 33.95 -18.04 -69.14
CA GLN A 111 33.98 -19.08 -68.10
C GLN A 111 33.74 -18.53 -66.69
N ALA A 112 34.25 -17.35 -66.37
CA ALA A 112 34.08 -16.74 -65.04
C ALA A 112 32.90 -15.73 -64.99
N GLY A 113 32.46 -15.21 -66.13
CA GLY A 113 31.37 -14.24 -66.23
C GLY A 113 30.06 -14.81 -65.70
N GLU A 114 29.73 -16.06 -66.04
CA GLU A 114 28.52 -16.72 -65.53
C GLU A 114 28.56 -16.94 -64.01
N MET A 115 29.73 -17.29 -63.45
CA MET A 115 29.89 -17.43 -62.00
C MET A 115 29.78 -16.09 -61.26
N ILE A 116 30.38 -15.02 -61.79
CA ILE A 116 30.28 -13.68 -61.23
C ILE A 116 28.83 -13.19 -61.30
N HIS A 117 28.15 -13.41 -62.43
CA HIS A 117 26.74 -13.04 -62.58
C HIS A 117 25.85 -13.79 -61.59
N LYS A 118 26.00 -15.12 -61.47
CA LYS A 118 25.24 -15.91 -60.48
C LYS A 118 25.50 -15.45 -59.05
N GLY A 119 26.75 -15.16 -58.69
CA GLY A 119 27.08 -14.65 -57.36
C GLY A 119 26.47 -13.28 -57.07
N LEU A 120 26.40 -12.40 -58.07
CA LEU A 120 25.75 -11.08 -57.93
C LEU A 120 24.23 -11.19 -57.85
N VAL A 121 23.61 -12.07 -58.65
CA VAL A 121 22.15 -12.31 -58.60
C VAL A 121 21.77 -12.95 -57.27
N GLU A 122 22.51 -13.98 -56.81
CA GLU A 122 22.25 -14.61 -55.51
C GLU A 122 22.40 -13.60 -54.36
N LYS A 123 23.38 -12.68 -54.44
CA LYS A 123 23.51 -11.60 -53.47
C LYS A 123 22.34 -10.60 -53.52
N ALA A 124 21.85 -10.27 -54.70
CA ALA A 124 20.69 -9.42 -54.86
C ALA A 124 19.43 -10.08 -54.28
N ASP A 125 19.21 -11.36 -54.58
CA ASP A 125 18.07 -12.14 -54.06
C ASP A 125 18.13 -12.28 -52.54
N GLN A 126 19.32 -12.52 -51.98
CA GLN A 126 19.54 -12.53 -50.52
C GLN A 126 19.21 -11.18 -49.90
N MET A 127 19.68 -10.07 -50.47
CA MET A 127 19.38 -8.74 -49.95
C MET A 127 17.89 -8.41 -49.99
N LEU A 128 17.17 -8.84 -51.03
CA LEU A 128 15.71 -8.67 -51.12
C LEU A 128 14.98 -9.52 -50.07
N ALA A 129 15.44 -10.75 -49.85
CA ALA A 129 14.88 -11.61 -48.80
C ALA A 129 15.09 -10.99 -47.40
N ASP A 130 16.31 -10.54 -47.10
CA ASP A 130 16.65 -9.89 -45.84
C ASP A 130 15.84 -8.60 -45.63
N GLN A 131 15.62 -7.80 -46.69
CA GLN A 131 14.80 -6.59 -46.61
C GLN A 131 13.34 -6.91 -46.32
N ASN A 132 12.75 -7.89 -47.00
CA ASN A 132 11.37 -8.30 -46.76
C ASN A 132 11.19 -8.83 -45.32
N GLU A 133 12.13 -9.62 -44.81
CA GLU A 133 12.08 -10.12 -43.43
C GLU A 133 12.15 -8.98 -42.41
N LEU A 134 13.01 -7.98 -42.65
CA LEU A 134 13.09 -6.78 -41.81
C LEU A 134 11.82 -5.93 -41.88
N GLU A 135 11.23 -5.76 -43.06
CA GLU A 135 9.96 -5.05 -43.23
C GLU A 135 8.83 -5.75 -42.49
N ASP A 136 8.71 -7.08 -42.60
CA ASP A 136 7.70 -7.87 -41.89
C ASP A 136 7.86 -7.75 -40.37
N ALA A 137 9.10 -7.82 -39.86
CA ALA A 137 9.38 -7.65 -38.42
C ALA A 137 9.02 -6.24 -37.92
N VAL A 138 9.24 -5.22 -38.75
CA VAL A 138 8.86 -3.83 -38.42
C VAL A 138 7.33 -3.68 -38.40
N ILE A 139 6.63 -4.27 -39.36
CA ILE A 139 5.17 -4.26 -39.42
C ILE A 139 4.56 -4.93 -38.19
N GLU A 140 5.07 -6.11 -37.80
CA GLU A 140 4.62 -6.82 -36.60
C GLU A 140 4.80 -5.97 -35.33
N CYS A 141 5.98 -5.36 -35.17
CA CYS A 141 6.25 -4.48 -34.03
C CYS A 141 5.33 -3.26 -33.98
N LEU A 142 5.01 -2.67 -35.14
CA LEU A 142 4.06 -1.56 -35.25
C LEU A 142 2.63 -1.97 -34.92
N GLU A 143 2.21 -3.17 -35.33
CA GLU A 143 0.88 -3.70 -35.05
C GLU A 143 0.69 -4.00 -33.54
N ASP A 144 1.68 -4.62 -32.91
CA ASP A 144 1.69 -4.86 -31.46
C ASP A 144 1.58 -3.55 -30.67
N LEU A 145 2.39 -2.54 -31.06
CA LEU A 145 2.37 -1.23 -30.41
C LEU A 145 1.01 -0.53 -30.58
N TYR A 146 0.38 -0.64 -31.74
CA TYR A 146 -0.96 -0.10 -31.97
C TYR A 146 -2.01 -0.77 -31.09
N GLN A 147 -2.00 -2.11 -31.01
CA GLN A 147 -2.93 -2.85 -30.17
C GLN A 147 -2.76 -2.52 -28.68
N ASP A 148 -1.52 -2.36 -28.22
CA ASP A 148 -1.23 -1.99 -26.84
C ASP A 148 -1.71 -0.57 -26.52
N ILE A 149 -1.49 0.40 -27.42
CA ILE A 149 -1.99 1.77 -27.24
C ILE A 149 -3.52 1.81 -27.22
N ASP A 150 -4.21 1.07 -28.10
CA ASP A 150 -5.67 1.06 -28.15
C ASP A 150 -6.27 0.44 -26.88
N LYS A 151 -5.72 -0.68 -26.41
CA LYS A 151 -6.10 -1.31 -25.13
C LYS A 151 -5.86 -0.36 -23.96
N LEU A 152 -4.69 0.28 -23.91
CA LEU A 152 -4.32 1.17 -22.81
C LEU A 152 -5.19 2.44 -22.81
N SER A 153 -5.43 3.04 -23.97
CA SER A 153 -6.25 4.25 -24.11
C SER A 153 -7.71 3.98 -23.75
N GLY A 154 -8.25 2.81 -24.10
CA GLY A 154 -9.62 2.41 -23.75
C GLY A 154 -9.82 2.24 -22.24
N THR A 155 -8.84 1.65 -21.53
CA THR A 155 -8.97 1.42 -20.08
C THR A 155 -8.59 2.64 -19.25
N LEU A 156 -7.69 3.49 -19.71
CA LEU A 156 -7.17 4.61 -18.93
C LEU A 156 -8.24 5.66 -18.57
N VAL A 157 -9.19 5.92 -19.47
CA VAL A 157 -10.30 6.84 -19.18
C VAL A 157 -11.23 6.22 -18.12
N SER A 158 -11.57 4.94 -18.27
CA SER A 158 -12.39 4.21 -17.28
C SER A 158 -11.71 4.16 -15.91
N ASP A 159 -10.40 3.94 -15.87
CA ASP A 159 -9.63 3.91 -14.62
C ASP A 159 -9.61 5.30 -13.96
N PHE A 160 -9.47 6.37 -14.74
CA PHE A 160 -9.52 7.73 -14.20
C PHE A 160 -10.90 8.08 -13.62
N GLU A 161 -11.97 7.69 -14.31
CA GLU A 161 -13.34 7.85 -13.82
C GLU A 161 -13.57 7.03 -12.54
N ALA A 162 -13.10 5.78 -12.49
CA ALA A 162 -13.19 4.93 -11.31
C ALA A 162 -12.41 5.52 -10.12
N ILE A 163 -11.22 6.06 -10.35
CA ILE A 163 -10.43 6.77 -9.33
C ILE A 163 -11.20 8.00 -8.85
N SER A 164 -11.73 8.83 -9.76
CA SER A 164 -12.51 10.02 -9.39
C SER A 164 -13.70 9.66 -8.50
N GLN A 165 -14.51 8.68 -8.91
CA GLN A 165 -15.65 8.20 -8.12
C GLN A 165 -15.21 7.64 -6.76
N ALA A 166 -14.11 6.87 -6.72
CA ALA A 166 -13.58 6.35 -5.47
C ALA A 166 -13.11 7.47 -4.52
N THR A 167 -12.51 8.54 -5.05
CA THR A 167 -12.10 9.70 -4.25
C THR A 167 -13.31 10.45 -3.69
N GLU A 168 -14.34 10.72 -4.49
CA GLU A 168 -15.57 11.36 -4.04
C GLU A 168 -16.27 10.55 -2.94
N ALA A 169 -16.40 9.23 -3.15
CA ALA A 169 -16.98 8.34 -2.15
C ALA A 169 -16.16 8.30 -0.85
N THR A 170 -14.83 8.40 -0.95
CA THR A 170 -13.94 8.45 0.22
C THR A 170 -14.08 9.76 0.98
N TYR A 171 -14.17 10.90 0.30
CA TYR A 171 -14.41 12.19 0.94
C TYR A 171 -15.79 12.27 1.60
N ALA A 172 -16.83 11.70 0.98
CA ALA A 172 -18.15 11.62 1.57
C ALA A 172 -18.13 10.79 2.88
N LYS A 173 -17.46 9.63 2.87
CA LYS A 173 -17.26 8.80 4.06
C LYS A 173 -16.41 9.50 5.12
N LEU A 174 -15.38 10.23 4.72
CA LEU A 174 -14.52 10.98 5.63
C LEU A 174 -15.29 12.11 6.32
N ASN A 175 -16.15 12.82 5.59
CA ASN A 175 -17.00 13.87 6.15
C ASN A 175 -18.05 13.28 7.12
N ALA A 176 -18.68 12.17 6.74
CA ALA A 176 -19.61 11.46 7.62
C ALA A 176 -18.91 10.94 8.90
N ALA A 177 -17.70 10.38 8.77
CA ALA A 177 -16.88 9.96 9.91
C ALA A 177 -16.44 11.16 10.76
N GLY A 178 -16.13 12.30 10.15
CA GLY A 178 -15.81 13.55 10.83
C GLY A 178 -16.95 14.09 11.68
N ALA A 179 -18.20 13.91 11.26
CA ALA A 179 -19.39 14.26 12.06
C ALA A 179 -19.62 13.29 13.23
N ILE A 180 -19.29 12.01 13.05
CA ILE A 180 -19.55 10.94 14.03
C ILE A 180 -18.45 10.87 15.11
N LYS A 181 -17.18 11.08 14.74
CA LYS A 181 -16.04 10.94 15.65
C LYS A 181 -16.17 11.80 16.94
N PRO A 182 -16.54 13.09 16.88
CA PRO A 182 -16.73 13.90 18.09
C PRO A 182 -17.81 13.35 19.02
N GLN A 183 -18.86 12.72 18.47
CA GLN A 183 -19.94 12.14 19.27
C GLN A 183 -19.45 10.91 20.05
N TYR A 184 -18.63 10.06 19.42
CA TYR A 184 -18.01 8.91 20.10
C TYR A 184 -16.97 9.34 21.13
N ASP A 185 -16.14 10.33 20.80
CA ASP A 185 -15.13 10.85 21.74
C ASP A 185 -15.83 11.49 22.96
N PHE A 186 -16.90 12.25 22.76
CA PHE A 186 -17.72 12.80 23.85
C PHE A 186 -18.37 11.71 24.69
N LYS A 187 -18.97 10.69 24.07
CA LYS A 187 -19.55 9.54 24.77
C LYS A 187 -18.52 8.84 25.64
N ALA A 188 -17.32 8.59 25.12
CA ALA A 188 -16.23 7.94 25.85
C ALA A 188 -15.77 8.78 27.06
N GLN A 189 -15.73 10.12 26.93
CA GLN A 189 -15.42 11.02 28.04
C GLN A 189 -16.51 10.99 29.13
N VAL A 190 -17.80 11.00 28.74
CA VAL A 190 -18.91 10.91 29.70
C VAL A 190 -18.93 9.57 30.43
N GLU A 191 -18.69 8.46 29.74
CA GLU A 191 -18.58 7.12 30.36
C GLU A 191 -17.44 7.07 31.38
N ARG A 192 -16.31 7.71 31.08
CA ARG A 192 -15.19 7.81 32.03
C ARG A 192 -15.55 8.63 33.27
N VAL A 193 -16.24 9.76 33.08
CA VAL A 193 -16.74 10.56 34.22
C VAL A 193 -17.68 9.73 35.09
N LEU A 194 -18.61 8.98 34.50
CA LEU A 194 -19.54 8.13 35.22
C LEU A 194 -18.82 7.08 36.07
N HIS A 195 -17.82 6.40 35.51
CA HIS A 195 -17.00 5.46 36.27
C HIS A 195 -16.22 6.12 37.40
N LEU A 196 -15.73 7.35 37.20
CA LEU A 196 -15.02 8.08 38.24
C LEU A 196 -15.95 8.49 39.40
N ILE A 197 -17.19 8.90 39.07
CA ILE A 197 -18.22 9.21 40.08
C ILE A 197 -18.59 7.94 40.86
N GLU A 198 -18.81 6.82 40.17
CA GLU A 198 -19.11 5.53 40.81
C GLU A 198 -17.99 5.10 41.79
N GLN A 199 -16.74 5.24 41.38
CA GLN A 199 -15.60 4.93 42.23
C GLN A 199 -15.53 5.86 43.44
N GLU A 200 -15.73 7.17 43.25
CA GLU A 200 -15.70 8.13 44.34
C GLU A 200 -16.88 7.93 45.31
N GLU A 201 -18.08 7.59 44.82
CA GLU A 201 -19.20 7.22 45.69
C GLU A 201 -18.88 6.00 46.55
N THR A 202 -18.20 5.01 45.99
CA THR A 202 -17.78 3.81 46.73
C THR A 202 -16.77 4.20 47.82
N ASN A 203 -15.77 5.02 47.48
CA ASN A 203 -14.79 5.53 48.42
C ASN A 203 -15.42 6.35 49.55
N VAL A 204 -16.36 7.25 49.23
CA VAL A 204 -17.07 8.07 50.23
C VAL A 204 -17.94 7.20 51.13
N LYS A 205 -18.67 6.22 50.58
CA LYS A 205 -19.46 5.26 51.37
C LYS A 205 -18.57 4.45 52.31
N GLU A 206 -17.41 3.98 51.86
CA GLU A 206 -16.47 3.25 52.71
C GLU A 206 -15.86 4.12 53.79
N LYS A 207 -15.44 5.34 53.45
CA LYS A 207 -14.90 6.31 54.40
C LYS A 207 -15.94 6.71 55.45
N ALA A 208 -17.17 7.03 55.03
CA ALA A 208 -18.27 7.36 55.93
C ALA A 208 -18.61 6.20 56.88
N LYS A 209 -18.56 4.94 56.40
CA LYS A 209 -18.68 3.77 57.27
C LYS A 209 -17.54 3.71 58.29
N GLY A 210 -16.30 3.94 57.86
CA GLY A 210 -15.13 3.97 58.74
C GLY A 210 -15.24 5.05 59.82
N ASP A 211 -15.55 6.27 59.44
CA ASP A 211 -15.69 7.43 60.33
C ASP A 211 -16.85 7.22 61.32
N LEU A 212 -17.99 6.70 60.85
CA LEU A 212 -19.15 6.43 61.71
C LEU A 212 -18.87 5.29 62.71
N MET A 213 -18.12 4.26 62.31
CA MET A 213 -17.65 3.20 63.23
C MET A 213 -16.64 3.71 64.25
N ALA A 214 -15.73 4.59 63.85
CA ALA A 214 -14.78 5.24 64.75
C ALA A 214 -15.51 6.15 65.76
N GLU A 215 -16.46 6.98 65.30
CA GLU A 215 -17.28 7.83 66.16
C GLU A 215 -18.11 7.00 67.15
N ALA A 216 -18.73 5.91 66.67
CA ALA A 216 -19.47 4.98 67.52
C ALA A 216 -18.56 4.35 68.59
N THR A 217 -17.35 3.95 68.21
CA THR A 217 -16.40 3.34 69.14
C THR A 217 -15.97 4.32 70.22
N THR A 218 -15.65 5.56 69.85
CA THR A 218 -15.31 6.62 70.82
C THR A 218 -16.49 6.93 71.73
N ALA A 219 -17.68 7.17 71.18
CA ALA A 219 -18.87 7.52 71.95
C ALA A 219 -19.31 6.41 72.92
N VAL A 220 -19.27 5.15 72.49
CA VAL A 220 -19.59 4.00 73.36
C VAL A 220 -18.51 3.81 74.43
N SER A 221 -17.23 4.05 74.10
CA SER A 221 -16.13 3.99 75.07
C SER A 221 -16.28 5.06 76.15
N ASP A 222 -16.58 6.30 75.76
CA ASP A 222 -16.80 7.41 76.68
C ASP A 222 -18.03 7.18 77.57
N LYS A 223 -19.11 6.65 76.98
CA LYS A 223 -20.32 6.26 77.73
C LYS A 223 -20.03 5.13 78.71
N PHE A 224 -19.21 4.15 78.32
CA PHE A 224 -18.79 3.07 79.20
C PHE A 224 -17.94 3.58 80.37
N LEU A 225 -17.05 4.54 80.15
CA LEU A 225 -16.22 5.13 81.20
C LEU A 225 -17.02 5.98 82.20
N SER A 226 -18.07 6.65 81.72
CA SER A 226 -18.88 7.55 82.54
C SER A 226 -20.04 6.87 83.30
N ASP A 227 -20.61 5.79 82.75
CA ASP A 227 -21.77 5.12 83.35
C ASP A 227 -21.36 3.91 84.23
N LYS A 228 -21.39 4.12 85.56
CA LYS A 228 -21.11 3.06 86.55
C LYS A 228 -22.10 1.90 86.50
N ALA A 229 -23.36 2.15 86.12
CA ALA A 229 -24.36 1.09 86.00
C ALA A 229 -24.04 0.17 84.81
N MET A 230 -23.58 0.76 83.71
CA MET A 230 -23.12 0.03 82.53
C MET A 230 -21.86 -0.80 82.81
N GLN A 231 -20.87 -0.24 83.52
CA GLN A 231 -19.66 -0.99 83.91
C GLN A 231 -20.00 -2.20 84.78
N LYS A 232 -20.88 -2.02 85.77
CA LYS A 232 -21.31 -3.10 86.65
C LYS A 232 -22.08 -4.17 85.88
N ALA A 233 -23.04 -3.79 85.04
CA ALA A 233 -23.80 -4.72 84.21
C ALA A 233 -22.90 -5.52 83.23
N SER A 234 -21.89 -4.87 82.64
CA SER A 234 -20.89 -5.54 81.80
C SER A 234 -20.04 -6.53 82.59
N MET A 235 -19.62 -6.17 83.81
CA MET A 235 -18.82 -7.03 84.67
C MET A 235 -19.63 -8.24 85.16
N ASP A 236 -20.87 -8.03 85.58
CA ASP A 236 -21.78 -9.11 86.00
C ASP A 236 -22.09 -10.07 84.83
N LEU A 237 -22.24 -9.55 83.62
CA LEU A 237 -22.41 -10.36 82.41
C LEU A 237 -21.13 -11.14 82.04
N ALA A 238 -19.95 -10.54 82.18
CA ALA A 238 -18.68 -11.25 82.00
C ALA A 238 -18.52 -12.41 82.99
N LEU A 239 -18.88 -12.17 84.26
CA LEU A 239 -18.90 -13.21 85.30
C LEU A 239 -19.93 -14.31 85.00
N ALA A 240 -21.12 -13.96 84.50
CA ALA A 240 -22.13 -14.94 84.09
C ALA A 240 -21.68 -15.76 82.87
N LYS A 241 -20.96 -15.16 81.92
CA LYS A 241 -20.40 -15.87 80.75
C LYS A 241 -19.33 -16.88 81.18
N LEU A 242 -18.44 -16.49 82.09
CA LEU A 242 -17.43 -17.39 82.67
C LEU A 242 -18.07 -18.55 83.46
N LYS A 243 -19.22 -18.32 84.09
CA LYS A 243 -19.99 -19.34 84.81
C LYS A 243 -20.88 -20.21 83.90
N GLY A 244 -20.94 -19.93 82.61
CA GLY A 244 -21.80 -20.64 81.65
C GLY A 244 -23.31 -20.37 81.82
N THR A 245 -23.70 -19.36 82.61
CA THR A 245 -25.09 -19.02 82.91
C THR A 245 -25.61 -17.79 82.16
N ALA A 246 -24.79 -17.23 81.26
CA ALA A 246 -25.13 -16.03 80.52
C ALA A 246 -26.24 -16.26 79.48
N LYS A 247 -27.22 -15.34 79.46
CA LYS A 247 -28.18 -15.23 78.36
C LYS A 247 -27.56 -14.40 77.22
N PRO A 248 -27.71 -14.83 75.95
CA PRO A 248 -27.06 -14.20 74.81
C PRO A 248 -27.61 -12.81 74.41
N ALA A 249 -28.71 -12.35 74.99
CA ALA A 249 -29.44 -11.16 74.54
C ALA A 249 -29.11 -9.84 75.28
N ASP A 250 -28.42 -9.89 76.43
CA ASP A 250 -28.33 -8.74 77.35
C ASP A 250 -26.95 -8.08 77.39
N ASP A 251 -26.22 -7.98 76.27
CA ASP A 251 -24.91 -7.31 76.26
C ASP A 251 -25.10 -5.77 76.31
N PRO A 252 -24.75 -5.11 77.43
CA PRO A 252 -24.99 -3.67 77.59
C PRO A 252 -24.13 -2.83 76.64
N VAL A 253 -22.92 -3.28 76.27
CA VAL A 253 -22.05 -2.56 75.33
C VAL A 253 -22.60 -2.68 73.91
N LYS A 254 -23.03 -3.88 73.51
CA LYS A 254 -23.72 -4.08 72.23
C LYS A 254 -24.98 -3.22 72.12
N ASN A 255 -25.77 -3.14 73.19
CA ASN A 255 -26.97 -2.31 73.24
C ASN A 255 -26.65 -0.81 73.14
N ALA A 256 -25.54 -0.35 73.73
CA ALA A 256 -25.08 1.03 73.56
C ALA A 256 -24.63 1.34 72.12
N PHE A 257 -23.96 0.41 71.44
CA PHE A 257 -23.69 0.55 70.00
C PHE A 257 -24.99 0.66 69.20
N ILE A 258 -25.94 -0.25 69.39
CA ILE A 258 -27.24 -0.22 68.71
C ILE A 258 -27.97 1.11 68.97
N GLN A 259 -27.94 1.60 70.21
CA GLN A 259 -28.55 2.87 70.58
C GLN A 259 -27.84 4.05 69.89
N PHE A 260 -26.50 4.06 69.85
CA PHE A 260 -25.75 5.08 69.11
C PHE A 260 -26.15 5.15 67.64
N PHE A 261 -26.24 4.01 66.94
CA PHE A 261 -26.68 4.00 65.53
C PHE A 261 -28.13 4.45 65.37
N LYS A 262 -29.03 4.11 66.30
CA LYS A 262 -30.42 4.60 66.28
C LYS A 262 -30.50 6.11 66.49
N ASP A 263 -29.76 6.63 67.46
CA ASP A 263 -29.73 8.06 67.78
C ASP A 263 -29.09 8.85 66.63
N LYS A 264 -28.01 8.32 66.05
CA LYS A 264 -27.35 8.91 64.87
C LYS A 264 -28.27 8.91 63.66
N ALA A 265 -28.99 7.81 63.39
CA ALA A 265 -29.98 7.74 62.31
C ALA A 265 -31.15 8.74 62.53
N ALA A 266 -31.62 8.88 63.76
CA ALA A 266 -32.67 9.84 64.11
C ALA A 266 -32.19 11.31 64.01
N SER A 267 -30.90 11.56 64.25
CA SER A 267 -30.28 12.88 64.06
C SER A 267 -30.07 13.22 62.59
N ALA A 268 -29.65 12.25 61.77
CA ALA A 268 -29.48 12.42 60.32
C ALA A 268 -30.81 12.71 59.63
N ALA A 269 -31.91 12.07 60.04
CA ALA A 269 -33.26 12.36 59.54
C ALA A 269 -33.77 13.78 59.85
N LYS A 270 -33.09 14.52 60.73
CA LYS A 270 -33.44 15.89 61.12
C LYS A 270 -32.42 16.93 60.64
N ALA A 271 -31.29 16.49 60.09
CA ALA A 271 -30.25 17.36 59.59
C ALA A 271 -30.64 17.90 58.21
N ASP A 272 -30.45 19.20 58.00
CA ASP A 272 -30.50 19.80 56.67
C ASP A 272 -29.10 19.65 56.06
N ASP A 273 -28.86 18.51 55.41
CA ASP A 273 -27.56 18.11 54.83
C ASP A 273 -27.13 19.00 53.63
N SER A 274 -27.86 20.07 53.34
CA SER A 274 -27.63 20.92 52.17
C SER A 274 -26.21 21.52 52.13
N ALA A 275 -25.67 22.00 53.24
CA ALA A 275 -24.34 22.63 53.27
C ALA A 275 -23.18 21.62 53.09
N GLU A 276 -23.24 20.45 53.72
CA GLU A 276 -22.21 19.40 53.57
C GLU A 276 -22.27 18.75 52.19
N MET A 277 -23.47 18.55 51.64
CA MET A 277 -23.66 18.07 50.27
C MET A 277 -23.15 19.06 49.23
N ILE A 278 -23.30 20.37 49.47
CA ILE A 278 -22.71 21.41 48.61
C ILE A 278 -21.18 21.33 48.64
N ALA A 279 -20.56 21.26 49.83
CA ALA A 279 -19.11 21.17 49.95
C ALA A 279 -18.52 19.89 49.32
N GLN A 280 -19.19 18.75 49.48
CA GLN A 280 -18.80 17.49 48.84
C GLN A 280 -18.93 17.56 47.31
N ARG A 281 -19.99 18.20 46.82
CA ARG A 281 -20.21 18.43 45.39
C ARG A 281 -19.16 19.35 44.79
N GLU A 282 -18.80 20.44 45.48
CA GLU A 282 -17.73 21.35 45.06
C GLU A 282 -16.37 20.63 44.99
N ALA A 283 -16.05 19.81 45.99
CA ALA A 283 -14.82 19.01 45.99
C ALA A 283 -14.79 17.99 44.83
N MET A 284 -15.93 17.34 44.53
CA MET A 284 -16.05 16.42 43.41
C MET A 284 -15.92 17.14 42.06
N VAL A 285 -16.57 18.30 41.90
CA VAL A 285 -16.44 19.15 40.70
C VAL A 285 -15.00 19.60 40.48
N ALA A 286 -14.28 19.99 41.53
CA ALA A 286 -12.87 20.37 41.43
C ALA A 286 -11.98 19.21 40.96
N LYS A 287 -12.19 17.99 41.48
CA LYS A 287 -11.47 16.78 41.02
C LYS A 287 -11.79 16.44 39.56
N LEU A 288 -13.07 16.45 39.20
CA LEU A 288 -13.52 16.17 37.82
C LEU A 288 -12.94 17.18 36.83
N ASN A 289 -12.88 18.46 37.18
CA ASN A 289 -12.27 19.50 36.35
C ASN A 289 -10.75 19.35 36.24
N GLY A 290 -10.07 18.87 37.29
CA GLY A 290 -8.65 18.54 37.23
C GLY A 290 -8.35 17.43 36.23
N ILE A 291 -9.19 16.40 36.20
CA ILE A 291 -9.09 15.29 35.26
C ILE A 291 -9.46 15.76 33.84
N ALA A 292 -10.53 16.54 33.70
CA ALA A 292 -10.94 17.12 32.42
C ALA A 292 -9.81 17.93 31.76
N LYS A 293 -9.07 18.72 32.54
CA LYS A 293 -7.91 19.48 32.05
C LYS A 293 -6.71 18.60 31.69
N THR A 294 -6.46 17.55 32.47
CA THR A 294 -5.32 16.64 32.24
C THR A 294 -5.54 15.73 31.04
N GLU A 295 -6.79 15.29 30.83
CA GLU A 295 -7.17 14.35 29.77
C GLU A 295 -7.72 15.04 28.51
N GLY A 296 -7.82 16.37 28.51
CA GLY A 296 -8.26 17.16 27.36
C GLY A 296 -9.74 16.95 27.01
N PHE A 297 -10.62 16.96 28.02
CA PHE A 297 -12.05 16.84 27.79
C PHE A 297 -12.61 18.05 27.05
N PHE A 298 -13.68 17.84 26.28
CA PHE A 298 -14.38 18.92 25.57
C PHE A 298 -15.26 19.77 26.49
N PHE A 299 -15.37 19.42 27.77
CA PHE A 299 -16.23 20.08 28.75
C PHE A 299 -15.62 20.10 30.14
N GLU A 300 -15.99 21.12 30.90
CA GLU A 300 -15.71 21.29 32.33
C GLU A 300 -17.03 21.41 33.11
N PHE A 301 -17.05 21.00 34.36
CA PHE A 301 -18.20 21.14 35.25
C PHE A 301 -18.21 22.54 35.88
N GLY A 302 -19.33 23.26 35.72
CA GLY A 302 -19.56 24.52 36.42
C GLY A 302 -19.76 24.33 37.92
N ALA A 303 -19.79 25.43 38.69
CA ALA A 303 -20.08 25.42 40.12
C ALA A 303 -21.46 24.79 40.46
N ASP A 304 -22.37 24.81 39.50
CA ASP A 304 -23.67 24.15 39.55
C ASP A 304 -23.62 22.66 39.18
N GLY A 305 -22.43 22.09 38.98
CA GLY A 305 -22.17 20.69 38.61
C GLY A 305 -22.70 20.31 37.23
N LYS A 306 -23.01 21.29 36.37
CA LYS A 306 -23.45 21.05 35.00
C LYS A 306 -22.26 21.13 34.03
N PRO A 307 -22.18 20.23 33.04
CA PRO A 307 -21.14 20.29 32.02
C PRO A 307 -21.31 21.56 31.17
N LYS A 308 -20.21 22.28 30.97
CA LYS A 308 -20.05 23.44 30.10
C LYS A 308 -18.96 23.12 29.09
N MET A 309 -19.25 23.33 27.81
CA MET A 309 -18.27 23.12 26.75
C MET A 309 -17.08 24.07 26.95
N VAL A 310 -15.87 23.52 26.89
CA VAL A 310 -14.65 24.32 26.80
C VAL A 310 -14.53 24.72 25.34
N VAL A 311 -14.69 26.01 25.05
CA VAL A 311 -14.49 26.61 23.72
C VAL A 311 -13.00 26.81 23.49
#